data_AF-A0A151LRS6-F1
#
_entry.id   AF-A0A151LRS6-F1
#
_cell.length_a   1.000
_cell.length_b   1.000
_cell.length_c   1.000
_cell.angle_alpha   90.00
_cell.angle_beta   90.00
_cell.angle_gamma   90.00
#
_symmetry.space_group_name_H-M   'P 1'
#
loop_
_entity.id
_entity.type
_entity.pdbx_description
1 polymer ?
#
loop_
_entity_poly.entity_id
_entity_poly.type
_entity_poly.pdbx_seq_one_letter_code
_entity_poly.pdbx_strand_id
1 'polypeptide(L)'
;MDKKIKRKDDSTSVKPSNVELSHIFLKKNHMDNYINYTLKEGYKENKDENKNDMIDLKMKQLIEHLYELKMKLEKDKKKDKKEKYISRDNFLNEKKKSMSIKNKRSETDEKNNHNKKIIPKSNQNMKYIPELIKAIDIYKNKHSEEQKNRMDSEEKYEQMIRNMKKKHINEINEIKNNILEDVNLLIQRYRTISLQLLNITNNKEIEKKKITEICVNACKQFEDDVKAKTKISMQEYKSHIIYSVNKIKEEKENLEKKIRCMQKQHEEEKKKFTDQKETILLKHKMKEEQTLNKKLQSERFLEKKNIINDLYSKVDIQIKNYEENIIRVFHAILTKHDIKMDVKELSSYIKNAMQKYYEYE
;
A
#
# COMPACT_ATOMS: atom_id res chain seq x y z
N MET A 1 -18.71 -61.06 28.71
CA MET A 1 -19.18 -60.02 27.78
C MET A 1 -18.19 -58.88 27.87
N ASP A 2 -17.17 -58.85 27.01
CA ASP A 2 -17.10 -58.12 25.72
C ASP A 2 -16.39 -56.77 25.93
N LYS A 3 -15.38 -56.32 25.17
CA LYS A 3 -14.65 -56.85 24.01
C LYS A 3 -13.29 -56.11 23.98
N LYS A 4 -12.18 -56.85 23.87
CA LYS A 4 -10.87 -56.29 23.48
C LYS A 4 -10.94 -55.94 21.99
N ILE A 5 -10.81 -54.66 21.64
CA ILE A 5 -10.59 -54.25 20.25
C ILE A 5 -9.09 -53.96 20.08
N LYS A 6 -8.41 -54.88 19.40
CA LYS A 6 -7.07 -54.71 18.84
C LYS A 6 -7.15 -53.63 17.75
N ARG A 7 -6.37 -52.55 17.87
CA ARG A 7 -6.05 -51.69 16.72
C ARG A 7 -4.86 -52.31 15.99
N LYS A 8 -5.03 -52.58 14.70
CA LYS A 8 -3.97 -52.95 13.77
C LYS A 8 -3.23 -51.68 13.37
N ASP A 9 -1.91 -51.71 13.51
CA ASP A 9 -1.00 -50.78 12.87
C ASP A 9 -0.82 -51.23 11.42
N ASP A 10 -1.43 -50.51 10.47
CA ASP A 10 -1.08 -50.59 9.06
C ASP A 10 -0.10 -49.46 8.74
N SER A 11 1.18 -49.75 8.88
CA SER A 11 2.29 -48.92 8.46
C SER A 11 2.43 -48.97 6.93
N THR A 12 1.86 -47.97 6.24
CA THR A 12 2.26 -47.66 4.86
C THR A 12 3.23 -46.49 4.88
N SER A 13 4.52 -46.83 4.78
CA SER A 13 5.62 -45.90 4.60
C SER A 13 5.53 -45.19 3.26
N VAL A 14 5.22 -43.89 3.26
CA VAL A 14 5.52 -43.01 2.12
C VAL A 14 6.70 -42.15 2.52
N LYS A 15 7.83 -42.38 1.86
CA LYS A 15 9.09 -41.65 2.02
C LYS A 15 8.85 -40.16 1.69
N PRO A 16 9.33 -39.20 2.50
CA PRO A 16 9.39 -37.81 2.07
C PRO A 16 10.54 -37.66 1.07
N SER A 17 10.24 -37.18 -0.13
CA SER A 17 11.26 -36.75 -1.07
C SER A 17 11.92 -35.48 -0.51
N ASN A 18 13.18 -35.60 -0.09
CA ASN A 18 14.07 -34.45 0.06
C ASN A 18 14.23 -33.79 -1.30
N VAL A 19 13.47 -32.73 -1.56
CA VAL A 19 13.79 -31.74 -2.58
C VAL A 19 14.05 -30.44 -1.85
N GLU A 20 15.30 -29.98 -1.95
CA GLU A 20 15.86 -28.77 -1.33
C GLU A 20 14.96 -27.54 -1.53
N LEU A 21 14.24 -27.16 -0.47
CA LEU A 21 13.62 -25.83 -0.33
C LEU A 21 14.60 -24.79 0.25
N SER A 22 15.84 -25.20 0.53
CA SER A 22 16.91 -24.36 1.13
C SER A 22 17.51 -23.33 0.17
N HIS A 23 17.27 -23.43 -1.15
CA HIS A 23 17.85 -22.49 -2.13
C HIS A 23 16.99 -21.27 -2.47
N ILE A 24 15.73 -21.20 -2.02
CA ILE A 24 14.84 -20.06 -2.34
C ILE A 24 14.96 -18.92 -1.30
N PHE A 25 15.39 -19.21 -0.07
CA PHE A 25 15.44 -18.21 1.01
C PHE A 25 16.83 -17.55 1.24
N LEU A 26 17.82 -17.81 0.37
CA LEU A 26 19.21 -17.36 0.55
C LEU A 26 19.70 -16.37 -0.52
N LYS A 27 18.82 -15.49 -1.02
CA LYS A 27 19.24 -14.28 -1.75
C LYS A 27 18.91 -13.02 -0.97
N LYS A 28 19.84 -12.66 -0.08
CA LYS A 28 19.86 -11.44 0.74
C LYS A 28 19.77 -10.13 -0.08
N ASN A 29 19.96 -10.20 -1.41
CA ASN A 29 19.97 -9.04 -2.30
C ASN A 29 18.58 -8.58 -2.82
N HIS A 30 17.48 -9.29 -2.52
CA HIS A 30 16.15 -8.89 -3.01
C HIS A 30 15.42 -7.86 -2.13
N MET A 31 15.71 -7.81 -0.82
CA MET A 31 15.13 -6.81 0.10
C MET A 31 15.76 -5.42 -0.08
N ASP A 32 17.08 -5.37 -0.27
CA ASP A 32 17.81 -4.09 -0.43
C ASP A 32 17.47 -3.37 -1.74
N ASN A 33 17.07 -4.12 -2.78
CA ASN A 33 16.58 -3.54 -4.03
C ASN A 33 15.16 -2.97 -3.91
N TYR A 34 14.30 -3.50 -3.05
CA TYR A 34 12.92 -3.02 -2.90
C TYR A 34 12.86 -1.65 -2.21
N ILE A 35 13.80 -1.40 -1.28
CA ILE A 35 13.90 -0.12 -0.56
C ILE A 35 14.58 0.96 -1.44
N ASN A 36 15.55 0.58 -2.29
CA ASN A 36 16.21 1.54 -3.18
C ASN A 36 15.35 1.98 -4.37
N TYR A 37 14.42 1.16 -4.86
CA TYR A 37 13.51 1.54 -5.95
C TYR A 37 12.35 2.44 -5.47
N THR A 38 11.94 2.34 -4.21
CA THR A 38 10.81 3.12 -3.67
C THR A 38 11.19 4.53 -3.20
N LEU A 39 12.48 4.83 -3.03
CA LEU A 39 12.97 6.12 -2.53
C LEU A 39 13.67 7.01 -3.58
N LYS A 40 13.80 6.56 -4.83
CA LYS A 40 14.48 7.32 -5.92
C LYS A 40 13.57 7.87 -7.02
N GLU A 41 12.29 7.51 -7.06
CA GLU A 41 11.33 8.18 -7.94
C GLU A 41 10.66 9.31 -7.18
N GLY A 42 11.22 10.51 -7.36
CA GLY A 42 10.61 11.74 -6.91
C GLY A 42 9.19 11.90 -7.46
N TYR A 43 8.33 12.41 -6.59
CA TYR A 43 7.09 13.12 -6.88
C TYR A 43 6.90 13.46 -8.36
N LYS A 44 6.08 12.65 -9.04
CA LYS A 44 5.25 13.11 -10.15
C LYS A 44 3.82 12.70 -9.85
N GLU A 45 3.04 13.71 -9.48
CA GLU A 45 1.59 13.66 -9.58
C GLU A 45 1.23 13.25 -11.01
N ASN A 46 0.79 12.01 -11.19
CA ASN A 46 0.08 11.60 -12.38
C ASN A 46 -1.35 11.29 -11.94
N LYS A 47 -2.22 12.22 -12.31
CA LYS A 47 -3.67 12.14 -12.16
C LYS A 47 -4.21 10.82 -12.72
N ASP A 48 -5.07 10.20 -11.94
CA ASP A 48 -5.96 9.10 -12.33
C ASP A 48 -7.07 9.56 -13.31
N GLU A 49 -6.71 10.21 -14.42
CA GLU A 49 -7.67 10.65 -15.44
C GLU A 49 -7.72 9.71 -16.67
N ASN A 50 -6.71 8.86 -16.91
CA ASN A 50 -6.54 8.21 -18.22
C ASN A 50 -7.11 6.78 -18.39
N LYS A 51 -7.63 6.15 -17.32
CA LYS A 51 -8.23 4.80 -17.42
C LYS A 51 -9.69 4.81 -17.85
N ASN A 52 -10.43 5.86 -17.53
CA ASN A 52 -11.83 6.01 -17.93
C ASN A 52 -11.96 6.32 -19.43
N ASP A 53 -11.08 7.18 -19.96
CA ASP A 53 -11.09 7.56 -21.39
C ASP A 53 -10.86 6.36 -22.33
N MET A 54 -10.07 5.38 -21.91
CA MET A 54 -9.81 4.17 -22.70
C MET A 54 -10.98 3.16 -22.65
N ILE A 55 -11.78 3.19 -21.58
CA ILE A 55 -13.02 2.41 -21.47
C ILE A 55 -14.13 3.06 -22.30
N ASP A 56 -14.25 4.38 -22.24
CA ASP A 56 -15.21 5.14 -23.03
C ASP A 56 -14.92 5.06 -24.53
N LEU A 57 -13.64 5.07 -24.93
CA LEU A 57 -13.25 4.85 -26.33
C LEU A 57 -13.65 3.45 -26.82
N LYS A 58 -13.47 2.42 -25.99
CA LYS A 58 -13.89 1.04 -26.30
C LYS A 58 -15.40 0.89 -26.37
N MET A 59 -16.15 1.56 -25.48
CA MET A 59 -17.61 1.54 -25.54
C MET A 59 -18.15 2.31 -26.74
N LYS A 60 -17.52 3.41 -27.13
CA LYS A 60 -17.89 4.16 -28.34
C LYS A 60 -17.68 3.31 -29.60
N GLN A 61 -16.55 2.62 -29.71
CA GLN A 61 -16.27 1.67 -30.81
C GLN A 61 -17.26 0.50 -30.84
N LEU A 62 -17.66 -0.02 -29.68
CA LEU A 62 -18.66 -1.10 -29.59
C LEU A 62 -20.04 -0.61 -30.04
N ILE A 63 -20.45 0.59 -29.63
CA ILE A 63 -21.73 1.20 -30.03
C ILE A 63 -21.75 1.41 -31.55
N GLU A 64 -20.67 1.92 -32.12
CA GLU A 64 -20.54 2.16 -33.56
C GLU A 64 -20.62 0.86 -34.36
N HIS A 65 -19.91 -0.19 -33.92
CA HIS A 65 -19.99 -1.52 -34.54
C HIS A 65 -21.39 -2.14 -34.45
N LEU A 66 -22.09 -1.96 -33.32
CA LEU A 66 -23.47 -2.44 -33.15
C LEU A 66 -24.46 -1.68 -34.07
N TYR A 67 -24.24 -0.38 -34.28
CA TYR A 67 -25.03 0.41 -35.24
C TYR A 67 -24.80 -0.04 -36.68
N GLU A 68 -23.55 -0.28 -37.09
CA GLU A 68 -23.26 -0.84 -38.42
C GLU A 68 -23.88 -2.22 -38.64
N LEU A 69 -23.81 -3.08 -37.62
CA LEU A 69 -24.42 -4.42 -37.67
C LEU A 69 -25.94 -4.35 -37.81
N LYS A 70 -26.59 -3.43 -37.07
CA LYS A 70 -28.02 -3.17 -37.18
C LYS A 70 -28.39 -2.73 -38.59
N MET A 71 -27.61 -1.82 -39.18
CA MET A 71 -27.86 -1.33 -40.54
C MET A 71 -27.64 -2.41 -41.61
N LYS A 72 -26.67 -3.32 -41.43
CA LYS A 72 -26.47 -4.49 -42.30
C LYS A 72 -27.64 -5.46 -42.19
N LEU A 73 -28.06 -5.83 -40.98
CA LEU A 73 -29.22 -6.69 -40.73
C LEU A 73 -30.53 -6.10 -41.27
N GLU A 74 -30.69 -4.78 -41.24
CA GLU A 74 -31.87 -4.10 -41.78
C GLU A 74 -31.86 -4.06 -43.32
N LYS A 75 -30.68 -3.95 -43.95
CA LYS A 75 -30.52 -4.12 -45.40
C LYS A 75 -30.79 -5.56 -45.83
N ASP A 76 -30.34 -6.55 -45.07
CA ASP A 76 -30.56 -7.97 -45.37
C ASP A 76 -32.03 -8.35 -45.19
N LYS A 77 -32.71 -7.85 -44.14
CA LYS A 77 -34.17 -7.98 -43.99
C LYS A 77 -34.97 -7.34 -45.13
N LYS A 78 -34.45 -6.26 -45.74
CA LYS A 78 -35.08 -5.63 -46.92
C LYS A 78 -34.85 -6.46 -48.19
N LYS A 79 -33.71 -7.14 -48.33
CA LYS A 79 -33.44 -8.08 -49.42
C LYS A 79 -34.32 -9.33 -49.32
N ASP A 80 -34.44 -9.93 -48.14
CA ASP A 80 -35.31 -11.09 -47.89
C ASP A 80 -36.80 -10.77 -48.12
N LYS A 81 -37.23 -9.55 -47.82
CA LYS A 81 -38.59 -9.09 -48.13
C LYS A 81 -38.80 -8.88 -49.63
N LYS A 82 -37.79 -8.42 -50.39
CA LYS A 82 -37.88 -8.28 -51.85
C LYS A 82 -37.87 -9.64 -52.56
N GLU A 83 -37.07 -10.61 -52.10
CA GLU A 83 -37.08 -11.98 -52.64
C GLU A 83 -38.40 -12.72 -52.36
N LYS A 84 -39.03 -12.49 -51.20
CA LYS A 84 -40.37 -13.04 -50.88
C LYS A 84 -41.51 -12.45 -51.72
N TYR A 85 -41.34 -11.25 -52.29
CA TYR A 85 -42.34 -10.66 -53.19
C TYR A 85 -42.16 -11.13 -54.65
N ILE A 86 -40.93 -11.38 -55.11
CA ILE A 86 -40.69 -11.81 -56.49
C ILE A 86 -41.06 -13.29 -56.72
N SER A 87 -40.94 -14.15 -55.69
CA SER A 87 -41.33 -15.57 -55.81
C SER A 87 -42.84 -15.85 -55.69
N ARG A 88 -43.69 -14.82 -55.55
CA ARG A 88 -45.14 -15.00 -55.36
C ARG A 88 -45.98 -14.75 -56.61
N ASP A 89 -45.38 -14.26 -57.70
CA ASP A 89 -46.10 -13.85 -58.92
C ASP A 89 -46.17 -14.91 -60.04
N ASN A 90 -45.62 -16.12 -59.87
CA ASN A 90 -45.60 -17.12 -60.95
C ASN A 90 -46.63 -18.25 -60.87
N PHE A 91 -47.59 -18.23 -59.94
CA PHE A 91 -48.70 -19.18 -59.98
C PHE A 91 -50.00 -18.56 -59.46
N LEU A 92 -50.79 -17.96 -60.36
CA LEU A 92 -52.24 -18.12 -60.46
C LEU A 92 -52.81 -17.19 -61.54
N ASN A 93 -53.21 -17.74 -62.69
CA ASN A 93 -54.54 -17.50 -63.29
C ASN A 93 -54.66 -18.15 -64.67
N GLU A 94 -55.29 -19.32 -64.74
CA GLU A 94 -56.24 -19.58 -65.81
C GLU A 94 -57.42 -20.44 -65.29
N LYS A 95 -58.45 -19.68 -64.91
CA LYS A 95 -59.89 -19.96 -64.89
C LYS A 95 -60.37 -21.42 -64.91
N LYS A 96 -60.94 -21.79 -63.75
CA LYS A 96 -62.10 -22.67 -63.61
C LYS A 96 -63.17 -22.37 -64.69
N LYS A 97 -63.43 -23.33 -65.58
CA LYS A 97 -64.66 -23.39 -66.37
C LYS A 97 -65.80 -23.88 -65.46
N SER A 98 -66.65 -22.96 -65.01
CA SER A 98 -67.99 -23.30 -64.50
C SER A 98 -68.92 -23.50 -65.70
N MET A 99 -69.32 -24.74 -65.97
CA MET A 99 -70.43 -25.03 -66.89
C MET A 99 -71.74 -24.64 -66.20
N SER A 100 -72.28 -23.47 -66.56
CA SER A 100 -73.65 -23.09 -66.24
C SER A 100 -74.56 -23.53 -67.39
N ILE A 101 -75.35 -24.57 -67.15
CA ILE A 101 -76.39 -25.02 -68.06
C ILE A 101 -77.52 -23.98 -68.00
N LYS A 102 -77.58 -23.10 -69.00
CA LYS A 102 -78.74 -22.25 -69.24
C LYS A 102 -79.80 -23.06 -69.97
N ASN A 103 -80.90 -23.33 -69.28
CA ASN A 103 -82.18 -23.69 -69.90
C ASN A 103 -82.60 -22.60 -70.90
N LYS A 104 -82.80 -22.98 -72.16
CA LYS A 104 -83.59 -22.22 -73.13
C LYS A 104 -84.63 -23.16 -73.74
N ARG A 105 -85.90 -22.87 -73.47
CA ARG A 105 -87.03 -23.35 -74.27
C ARG A 105 -87.45 -22.25 -75.25
N SER A 106 -87.83 -22.73 -76.44
CA SER A 106 -88.74 -22.18 -77.45
C SER A 106 -88.46 -20.80 -78.06
N GLU A 107 -88.26 -20.79 -79.38
CA GLU A 107 -89.28 -20.26 -80.30
C GLU A 107 -89.05 -20.80 -81.73
N THR A 108 -90.16 -20.94 -82.43
CA THR A 108 -90.44 -21.56 -83.73
C THR A 108 -90.00 -20.72 -84.94
N ASP A 109 -89.80 -21.38 -86.09
CA ASP A 109 -90.24 -20.96 -87.45
C ASP A 109 -89.78 -22.04 -88.45
N GLU A 110 -90.69 -22.90 -88.92
CA GLU A 110 -91.47 -22.80 -90.16
C GLU A 110 -90.78 -23.38 -91.41
N LYS A 111 -91.54 -24.26 -92.09
CA LYS A 111 -91.54 -24.60 -93.52
C LYS A 111 -90.39 -25.47 -94.06
N ASN A 112 -90.74 -26.73 -94.36
CA ASN A 112 -90.97 -27.10 -95.76
C ASN A 112 -91.74 -28.42 -95.92
N ASN A 113 -92.95 -28.26 -96.47
CA ASN A 113 -93.84 -29.29 -96.98
C ASN A 113 -93.34 -29.79 -98.34
N HIS A 114 -93.24 -31.11 -98.51
CA HIS A 114 -93.51 -31.73 -99.81
C HIS A 114 -94.48 -32.90 -99.66
N ASN A 115 -95.76 -32.55 -99.78
CA ASN A 115 -96.86 -33.44 -100.10
C ASN A 115 -96.61 -34.11 -101.46
N LYS A 116 -96.36 -35.42 -101.48
CA LYS A 116 -96.77 -36.26 -102.63
C LYS A 116 -98.09 -36.93 -102.28
N LYS A 117 -99.15 -36.47 -102.95
CA LYS A 117 -100.48 -37.08 -102.97
C LYS A 117 -100.36 -38.56 -103.38
N ILE A 118 -100.82 -39.46 -102.51
CA ILE A 118 -101.31 -40.79 -102.90
C ILE A 118 -102.72 -40.91 -102.31
N ILE A 119 -103.70 -40.93 -103.21
CA ILE A 119 -105.14 -41.07 -102.95
C ILE A 119 -105.42 -42.50 -102.44
N PRO A 120 -106.42 -42.70 -101.56
CA PRO A 120 -106.41 -43.75 -100.56
C PRO A 120 -106.91 -45.07 -101.12
N LYS A 121 -106.32 -46.17 -100.66
CA LYS A 121 -106.94 -47.49 -100.73
C LYS A 121 -106.90 -48.17 -99.36
N SER A 122 -108.11 -48.47 -98.90
CA SER A 122 -108.51 -49.48 -97.92
C SER A 122 -107.85 -49.46 -96.53
N ASN A 123 -108.59 -48.92 -95.57
CA ASN A 123 -108.97 -49.56 -94.29
C ASN A 123 -108.16 -50.80 -93.85
N GLN A 124 -106.89 -50.63 -93.44
CA GLN A 124 -106.19 -51.63 -92.62
C GLN A 124 -105.31 -51.05 -91.49
N ASN A 125 -105.19 -49.72 -91.36
CA ASN A 125 -104.22 -49.10 -90.42
C ASN A 125 -104.77 -48.69 -89.04
N MET A 126 -106.05 -48.90 -88.73
CA MET A 126 -106.59 -48.59 -87.39
C MET A 126 -106.14 -49.60 -86.31
N LYS A 127 -105.56 -50.75 -86.68
CA LYS A 127 -105.08 -51.74 -85.71
C LYS A 127 -103.73 -51.35 -85.06
N TYR A 128 -102.93 -50.51 -85.72
CA TYR A 128 -101.56 -50.17 -85.31
C TYR A 128 -101.43 -48.83 -84.55
N ILE A 129 -102.43 -47.94 -84.60
CA ILE A 129 -102.37 -46.65 -83.87
C ILE A 129 -102.27 -46.85 -82.35
N PRO A 130 -103.07 -47.75 -81.72
CA PRO A 130 -102.94 -48.04 -80.30
C PRO A 130 -101.58 -48.67 -79.93
N GLU A 131 -101.01 -49.48 -80.82
CA GLU A 131 -99.69 -50.10 -80.64
C GLU A 131 -98.56 -49.07 -80.72
N LEU A 132 -98.68 -48.08 -81.62
CA LEU A 132 -97.73 -46.97 -81.73
C LEU A 132 -97.76 -46.05 -80.49
N ILE A 133 -98.95 -45.75 -79.99
CA ILE A 133 -99.13 -44.96 -78.75
C ILE A 133 -98.50 -45.72 -77.56
N LYS A 134 -98.76 -47.02 -77.43
CA LYS A 134 -98.11 -47.87 -76.42
C LYS A 134 -96.58 -47.87 -76.54
N ALA A 135 -96.04 -47.95 -77.75
CA ALA A 135 -94.59 -47.90 -77.97
C ALA A 135 -93.98 -46.55 -77.58
N ILE A 136 -94.65 -45.43 -77.87
CA ILE A 136 -94.24 -44.09 -77.45
C ILE A 136 -94.25 -43.97 -75.92
N ASP A 137 -95.28 -44.49 -75.26
CA ASP A 137 -95.39 -44.46 -73.80
C ASP A 137 -94.31 -45.34 -73.13
N ILE A 138 -94.02 -46.52 -73.69
CA ILE A 138 -92.90 -47.36 -73.24
C ILE A 138 -91.57 -46.62 -73.39
N TYR A 139 -91.34 -45.93 -74.50
CA TYR A 139 -90.10 -45.21 -74.73
C TYR A 139 -89.94 -44.00 -73.79
N LYS A 140 -91.01 -43.24 -73.55
CA LYS A 140 -91.02 -42.13 -72.58
C LYS A 140 -90.78 -42.63 -71.16
N ASN A 141 -91.39 -43.75 -70.77
CA ASN A 141 -91.19 -44.36 -69.46
C ASN A 141 -89.74 -44.85 -69.32
N LYS A 142 -89.21 -45.56 -70.32
CA LYS A 142 -87.82 -46.02 -70.34
C LYS A 142 -86.83 -44.85 -70.27
N HIS A 143 -87.05 -43.77 -71.03
CA HIS A 143 -86.21 -42.57 -70.96
C HIS A 143 -86.30 -41.89 -69.58
N SER A 144 -87.49 -41.79 -69.00
CA SER A 144 -87.69 -41.22 -67.67
C SER A 144 -87.02 -42.05 -66.57
N GLU A 145 -87.07 -43.37 -66.70
CA GLU A 145 -86.43 -44.33 -65.81
C GLU A 145 -84.90 -44.30 -65.95
N GLU A 146 -84.37 -44.24 -67.17
CA GLU A 146 -82.94 -44.01 -67.44
C GLU A 146 -82.45 -42.67 -66.87
N GLN A 147 -83.26 -41.62 -66.97
CA GLN A 147 -82.92 -40.30 -66.42
C GLN A 147 -82.92 -40.29 -64.88
N LYS A 148 -83.86 -41.00 -64.24
CA LYS A 148 -83.84 -41.23 -62.78
C LYS A 148 -82.61 -42.02 -62.34
N ASN A 149 -82.30 -43.12 -63.04
CA ASN A 149 -81.12 -43.93 -62.76
C ASN A 149 -79.81 -43.13 -62.91
N ARG A 150 -79.74 -42.20 -63.88
CA ARG A 150 -78.60 -41.27 -64.02
C ARG A 150 -78.51 -40.31 -62.84
N MET A 151 -79.61 -39.65 -62.45
CA MET A 151 -79.63 -38.77 -61.27
C MET A 151 -79.22 -39.51 -59.99
N ASP A 152 -79.74 -40.72 -59.76
CA ASP A 152 -79.37 -41.55 -58.61
C ASP A 152 -77.87 -41.91 -58.61
N SER A 153 -77.29 -42.13 -59.79
CA SER A 153 -75.84 -42.38 -59.92
C SER A 153 -75.02 -41.12 -59.66
N GLU A 154 -75.44 -39.95 -60.17
CA GLU A 154 -74.79 -38.65 -59.93
C GLU A 154 -74.83 -38.29 -58.44
N GLU A 155 -75.95 -38.52 -57.76
CA GLU A 155 -76.10 -38.27 -56.33
C GLU A 155 -75.17 -39.16 -55.49
N LYS A 156 -75.02 -40.45 -55.87
CA LYS A 156 -74.02 -41.36 -55.25
C LYS A 156 -72.59 -40.85 -55.43
N TYR A 157 -72.22 -40.37 -56.62
CA TYR A 157 -70.89 -39.81 -56.87
C TYR A 157 -70.68 -38.49 -56.11
N GLU A 158 -71.67 -37.61 -56.04
CA GLU A 158 -71.59 -36.39 -55.23
C GLU A 158 -71.40 -36.71 -53.76
N GLN A 159 -72.15 -37.68 -53.23
CA GLN A 159 -72.05 -38.09 -51.83
C GLN A 159 -70.67 -38.68 -51.52
N MET A 160 -70.11 -39.49 -52.43
CA MET A 160 -68.74 -39.99 -52.33
C MET A 160 -67.71 -38.84 -52.30
N ILE A 161 -67.84 -37.84 -53.18
CA ILE A 161 -66.96 -36.66 -53.20
C ILE A 161 -67.07 -35.85 -51.90
N ARG A 162 -68.29 -35.65 -51.37
CA ARG A 162 -68.50 -34.95 -50.09
C ARG A 162 -67.82 -35.71 -48.94
N ASN A 163 -67.92 -37.04 -48.93
CA ASN A 163 -67.29 -37.88 -47.91
C ASN A 163 -65.75 -37.82 -48.01
N MET A 164 -65.18 -37.90 -49.22
CA MET A 164 -63.72 -37.74 -49.40
C MET A 164 -63.24 -36.36 -48.95
N LYS A 165 -63.97 -35.28 -49.28
CA LYS A 165 -63.63 -33.92 -48.83
C LYS A 165 -63.66 -33.81 -47.30
N LYS A 166 -64.69 -34.35 -46.64
CA LYS A 166 -64.77 -34.38 -45.18
C LYS A 166 -63.60 -35.14 -44.57
N LYS A 167 -63.23 -36.29 -45.15
CA LYS A 167 -62.08 -37.09 -44.70
C LYS A 167 -60.77 -36.31 -44.81
N HIS A 168 -60.49 -35.68 -45.95
CA HIS A 168 -59.28 -34.86 -46.11
C HIS A 168 -59.25 -33.66 -45.15
N ILE A 169 -60.39 -33.01 -44.90
CA ILE A 169 -60.46 -31.91 -43.93
C ILE A 169 -60.10 -32.41 -42.53
N ASN A 170 -60.59 -33.59 -42.14
CA ASN A 170 -60.26 -34.18 -40.84
C ASN A 170 -58.77 -34.55 -40.74
N GLU A 171 -58.20 -35.16 -41.78
CA GLU A 171 -56.77 -35.49 -41.84
C GLU A 171 -55.89 -34.21 -41.75
N ILE A 172 -56.25 -33.14 -42.45
CA ILE A 172 -55.56 -31.84 -42.36
C ILE A 172 -55.65 -31.28 -40.94
N ASN A 173 -56.80 -31.40 -40.28
CA ASN A 173 -56.98 -30.91 -38.91
C ASN A 173 -56.17 -31.73 -37.89
N GLU A 174 -56.07 -33.05 -38.06
CA GLU A 174 -55.20 -33.90 -37.24
C GLU A 174 -53.73 -33.51 -37.41
N ILE A 175 -53.25 -33.36 -38.65
CA ILE A 175 -51.87 -32.93 -38.92
C ILE A 175 -51.61 -31.56 -38.29
N LYS A 176 -52.54 -30.61 -38.44
CA LYS A 176 -52.43 -29.28 -37.83
C LYS A 176 -52.33 -29.35 -36.31
N ASN A 177 -53.14 -30.18 -35.66
CA ASN A 177 -53.15 -30.32 -34.21
C ASN A 177 -51.85 -30.95 -33.70
N ASN A 178 -51.34 -31.99 -34.38
CA ASN A 178 -50.05 -32.60 -34.04
C ASN A 178 -48.90 -31.58 -34.15
N ILE A 179 -48.87 -30.78 -35.22
CA ILE A 179 -47.86 -29.72 -35.38
C ILE A 179 -47.97 -28.68 -34.25
N LEU A 180 -49.19 -28.28 -33.86
CA LEU A 180 -49.39 -27.34 -32.75
C LEU A 180 -48.90 -27.92 -31.42
N GLU A 181 -49.11 -29.22 -31.20
CA GLU A 181 -48.65 -29.91 -29.99
C GLU A 181 -47.13 -30.00 -29.94
N ASP A 182 -46.47 -30.35 -31.04
CA ASP A 182 -45.01 -30.34 -31.17
C ASP A 182 -44.41 -28.94 -30.92
N VAL A 183 -45.02 -27.90 -31.50
CA VAL A 183 -44.60 -26.51 -31.27
C VAL A 183 -44.78 -26.11 -29.80
N ASN A 184 -45.89 -26.50 -29.17
CA ASN A 184 -46.11 -26.24 -27.75
C ASN A 184 -45.08 -26.96 -26.87
N LEU A 185 -44.75 -28.22 -27.18
CA LEU A 185 -43.72 -28.98 -26.48
C LEU A 185 -42.35 -28.32 -26.63
N LEU A 186 -42.02 -27.82 -27.82
CA LEU A 186 -40.79 -27.09 -28.09
C LEU A 186 -40.72 -25.78 -27.29
N ILE A 187 -41.80 -25.00 -27.27
CA ILE A 187 -41.92 -23.78 -26.46
C ILE A 187 -41.71 -24.10 -24.97
N GLN A 188 -42.32 -25.17 -24.46
CA GLN A 188 -42.13 -25.60 -23.07
C GLN A 188 -40.67 -25.97 -22.79
N ARG A 189 -40.00 -26.73 -23.67
CA ARG A 189 -38.56 -27.05 -23.52
C ARG A 189 -37.69 -25.80 -23.44
N TYR A 190 -37.88 -24.83 -24.34
CA TYR A 190 -37.12 -23.59 -24.32
C TYR A 190 -37.39 -22.75 -23.06
N ARG A 191 -38.64 -22.71 -22.57
CA ARG A 191 -38.97 -22.04 -21.30
C ARG A 191 -38.24 -22.69 -20.12
N THR A 192 -38.25 -24.02 -20.05
CA THR A 192 -37.55 -24.77 -18.98
C THR A 192 -36.05 -24.51 -19.01
N ILE A 193 -35.42 -24.58 -20.19
CA ILE A 193 -33.99 -24.29 -20.34
C ILE A 193 -33.67 -22.84 -19.91
N SER A 194 -34.51 -21.88 -20.30
CA SER A 194 -34.33 -20.47 -19.92
C SER A 194 -34.41 -20.26 -18.40
N LEU A 195 -35.36 -20.92 -17.73
CA LEU A 195 -35.48 -20.87 -16.27
C LEU A 195 -34.29 -21.52 -15.56
N GLN A 196 -33.79 -22.64 -16.07
CA GLN A 196 -32.58 -23.29 -15.54
C GLN A 196 -31.35 -22.38 -15.67
N LEU A 197 -31.16 -21.75 -16.83
CA LEU A 197 -30.08 -20.78 -17.05
C LEU A 197 -30.16 -19.57 -16.11
N LEU A 198 -31.37 -19.05 -15.88
CA LEU A 198 -31.58 -17.94 -14.96
C LEU A 198 -31.21 -18.33 -13.51
N ASN A 199 -31.63 -19.51 -13.06
CA ASN A 199 -31.28 -20.01 -11.72
C ASN A 199 -29.78 -20.25 -11.55
N ILE A 200 -29.10 -20.81 -12.55
CA ILE A 200 -27.64 -20.97 -12.53
C ILE A 200 -26.95 -19.61 -12.42
N THR A 201 -27.43 -18.61 -13.18
CA THR A 201 -26.86 -17.26 -13.18
C THR A 201 -27.04 -16.59 -11.80
N ASN A 202 -28.24 -16.67 -11.22
CA ASN A 202 -28.51 -16.14 -9.88
C ASN A 202 -27.66 -16.82 -8.79
N ASN A 203 -27.51 -18.14 -8.85
CA ASN A 203 -26.67 -18.88 -7.89
C ASN A 203 -25.21 -18.46 -7.97
N LYS A 204 -24.66 -18.32 -9.19
CA LYS A 204 -23.29 -17.80 -9.39
C LYS A 204 -23.13 -16.38 -8.86
N GLU A 205 -24.15 -15.54 -8.96
CA GLU A 205 -24.11 -14.18 -8.41
C GLU A 205 -24.10 -14.18 -6.87
N ILE A 206 -24.89 -15.06 -6.24
CA ILE A 206 -24.87 -15.26 -4.78
C ILE A 206 -23.50 -15.75 -4.32
N GLU A 207 -22.92 -16.72 -5.01
CA GLU A 207 -21.56 -17.22 -4.73
C GLU A 207 -20.51 -16.11 -4.86
N LYS A 208 -20.59 -15.30 -5.91
CA LYS A 208 -19.69 -14.14 -6.10
C LYS A 208 -19.81 -13.14 -4.94
N LYS A 209 -21.03 -12.86 -4.46
CA LYS A 209 -21.26 -12.00 -3.29
C LYS A 209 -20.63 -12.59 -2.02
N LYS A 210 -20.82 -13.90 -1.77
CA LYS A 210 -20.19 -14.62 -0.64
C LYS A 210 -18.67 -14.58 -0.69
N ILE A 211 -18.06 -14.85 -1.85
CA ILE A 211 -16.61 -14.80 -2.01
C ILE A 211 -16.10 -13.38 -1.73
N THR A 212 -16.78 -12.37 -2.26
CA THR A 212 -16.42 -10.96 -2.03
C THR A 212 -16.50 -10.61 -0.54
N GLU A 213 -17.56 -11.04 0.15
CA GLU A 213 -17.73 -10.82 1.59
C GLU A 213 -16.63 -11.51 2.41
N ILE A 214 -16.28 -12.76 2.09
CA ILE A 214 -15.17 -13.48 2.74
C ILE A 214 -13.85 -12.72 2.53
N CYS A 215 -13.56 -12.26 1.31
CA CYS A 215 -12.35 -11.49 1.03
C CYS A 215 -12.33 -10.17 1.81
N VAL A 216 -13.43 -9.42 1.85
CA VAL A 216 -13.53 -8.16 2.61
C VAL A 216 -13.34 -8.41 4.10
N ASN A 217 -13.94 -9.46 4.65
CA ASN A 217 -13.79 -9.81 6.06
C ASN A 217 -12.36 -10.26 6.40
N ALA A 218 -11.73 -11.05 5.53
CA ALA A 218 -10.32 -11.44 5.68
C ALA A 218 -9.38 -10.22 5.62
N CYS A 219 -9.62 -9.28 4.71
CA CYS A 219 -8.86 -8.03 4.64
C CYS A 219 -9.02 -7.19 5.92
N LYS A 220 -10.26 -7.04 6.44
CA LYS A 220 -10.50 -6.33 7.70
C LYS A 220 -9.80 -6.98 8.89
N GLN A 221 -9.89 -8.31 9.02
CA GLN A 221 -9.19 -9.04 10.08
C GLN A 221 -7.67 -8.84 9.99
N PHE A 222 -7.10 -8.92 8.78
CA PHE A 222 -5.69 -8.66 8.57
C PHE A 222 -5.29 -7.23 8.95
N GLU A 223 -6.08 -6.22 8.56
CA GLU A 223 -5.84 -4.83 8.94
C GLU A 223 -5.85 -4.63 10.46
N ASP A 224 -6.81 -5.24 11.16
CA ASP A 224 -6.94 -5.15 12.61
C ASP A 224 -5.78 -5.86 13.32
N ASP A 225 -5.35 -7.03 12.85
CA ASP A 225 -4.19 -7.74 13.36
C ASP A 225 -2.90 -6.94 13.17
N VAL A 226 -2.71 -6.33 11.98
CA VAL A 226 -1.56 -5.46 11.71
C VAL A 226 -1.58 -4.26 12.64
N LYS A 227 -2.72 -3.57 12.79
CA LYS A 227 -2.86 -2.44 13.72
C LYS A 227 -2.55 -2.84 15.16
N ALA A 228 -3.07 -3.98 15.62
CA ALA A 228 -2.82 -4.48 16.97
C ALA A 228 -1.34 -4.79 17.19
N LYS A 229 -0.71 -5.50 16.25
CA LYS A 229 0.71 -5.86 16.32
C LYS A 229 1.61 -4.62 16.28
N THR A 230 1.34 -3.68 15.38
CA THR A 230 2.06 -2.40 15.32
C THR A 230 1.91 -1.61 16.61
N LYS A 231 0.72 -1.58 17.22
CA LYS A 231 0.50 -0.90 18.50
C LYS A 231 1.34 -1.52 19.62
N ILE A 232 1.38 -2.86 19.71
CA ILE A 232 2.21 -3.57 20.68
C ILE A 232 3.69 -3.24 20.47
N SER A 233 4.21 -3.41 19.24
CA SER A 233 5.62 -3.12 18.93
C SER A 233 6.00 -1.65 19.18
N MET A 234 5.11 -0.70 18.88
CA MET A 234 5.34 0.72 19.18
C MET A 234 5.43 0.97 20.68
N GLN A 235 4.60 0.28 21.47
CA GLN A 235 4.58 0.43 22.92
C GLN A 235 5.82 -0.22 23.58
N GLU A 236 6.28 -1.36 23.08
CA GLU A 236 7.55 -1.98 23.47
C GLU A 236 8.73 -1.06 23.18
N TYR A 237 8.79 -0.50 21.97
CA TYR A 237 9.82 0.45 21.57
C TYR A 237 9.81 1.71 22.45
N LYS A 238 8.63 2.27 22.73
CA LYS A 238 8.47 3.41 23.63
C LYS A 238 8.99 3.08 25.04
N SER A 239 8.72 1.88 25.53
CA SER A 239 9.18 1.41 26.85
C SER A 239 10.72 1.28 26.89
N HIS A 240 11.31 0.74 25.82
CA HIS A 240 12.77 0.65 25.67
C HIS A 240 13.44 2.03 25.63
N ILE A 241 12.86 2.98 24.90
CA ILE A 241 13.35 4.37 24.88
C ILE A 241 13.28 4.97 26.28
N ILE A 242 12.15 4.85 26.98
CA ILE A 242 11.99 5.41 28.33
C ILE A 242 13.03 4.82 29.28
N TYR A 243 13.26 3.51 29.24
CA TYR A 243 14.30 2.86 30.04
C TYR A 243 15.69 3.43 29.73
N SER A 244 16.02 3.57 28.44
CA SER A 244 17.30 4.12 27.98
C SER A 244 17.49 5.58 28.40
N VAL A 245 16.44 6.41 28.31
CA VAL A 245 16.44 7.81 28.76
C VAL A 245 16.65 7.91 30.26
N ASN A 246 15.99 7.05 31.04
CA ASN A 246 16.17 7.02 32.49
C ASN A 246 17.61 6.64 32.87
N LYS A 247 18.19 5.64 32.21
CA LYS A 247 19.59 5.25 32.40
C LYS A 247 20.56 6.39 32.08
N ILE A 248 20.35 7.09 30.95
CA ILE A 248 21.16 8.27 30.59
C ILE A 248 21.01 9.38 31.64
N LYS A 249 19.81 9.57 32.19
CA LYS A 249 19.55 10.57 33.24
C LYS A 249 20.30 10.24 34.53
N GLU A 250 20.31 8.98 34.95
CA GLU A 250 21.07 8.51 36.11
C GLU A 250 22.59 8.68 35.89
N GLU A 251 23.09 8.29 34.72
CA GLU A 251 24.50 8.49 34.35
C GLU A 251 24.89 9.98 34.36
N LYS A 252 24.02 10.85 33.82
CA LYS A 252 24.22 12.30 33.85
C LYS A 252 24.29 12.82 35.30
N GLU A 253 23.36 12.41 36.16
CA GLU A 253 23.37 12.83 37.57
C GLU A 253 24.65 12.39 38.30
N ASN A 254 25.11 11.16 38.03
CA ASN A 254 26.36 10.64 38.58
C ASN A 254 27.57 11.41 38.08
N LEU A 255 27.63 11.75 36.79
CA LEU A 255 28.68 12.59 36.22
C LEU A 255 28.67 14.00 36.81
N GLU A 256 27.51 14.62 36.97
CA GLU A 256 27.37 15.93 37.63
C GLU A 256 27.83 15.91 39.09
N LYS A 257 27.52 14.83 39.84
CA LYS A 257 28.05 14.62 41.19
C LYS A 257 29.58 14.50 41.18
N LYS A 258 30.14 13.74 40.24
CA LYS A 258 31.60 13.58 40.10
C LYS A 258 32.29 14.90 39.74
N ILE A 259 31.74 15.68 38.81
CA ILE A 259 32.26 17.00 38.43
C ILE A 259 32.26 17.93 39.63
N ARG A 260 31.15 18.02 40.38
CA ARG A 260 31.08 18.84 41.60
C ARG A 260 32.12 18.44 42.65
N CYS A 261 32.35 17.13 42.82
CA CYS A 261 33.38 16.63 43.74
C CYS A 261 34.79 17.06 43.30
N MET A 262 35.13 16.85 42.02
CA MET A 262 36.43 17.26 41.47
C MET A 262 36.65 18.77 41.52
N GLN A 263 35.61 19.58 41.28
CA GLN A 263 35.70 21.04 41.42
C GLN A 263 36.05 21.46 42.85
N LYS A 264 35.38 20.87 43.86
CA LYS A 264 35.71 21.12 45.27
C LYS A 264 37.14 20.71 45.62
N GLN A 265 37.57 19.54 45.18
CA GLN A 265 38.95 19.06 45.40
C GLN A 265 39.97 20.02 44.78
N HIS A 266 39.72 20.48 43.54
CA HIS A 266 40.60 21.41 42.85
C HIS A 266 40.64 22.81 43.52
N GLU A 267 39.52 23.29 44.07
CA GLU A 267 39.49 24.53 44.87
C GLU A 267 40.29 24.39 46.17
N GLU A 268 40.15 23.25 46.87
CA GLU A 268 40.92 22.95 48.08
C GLU A 268 42.43 22.83 47.78
N GLU A 269 42.80 22.18 46.68
CA GLU A 269 44.20 22.08 46.23
C GLU A 269 44.79 23.44 45.86
N LYS A 270 44.04 24.26 45.13
CA LYS A 270 44.44 25.65 44.84
C LYS A 270 44.70 26.43 46.12
N LYS A 271 43.80 26.34 47.09
CA LYS A 271 43.94 27.01 48.39
C LYS A 271 45.20 26.53 49.12
N LYS A 272 45.41 25.21 49.21
CA LYS A 272 46.62 24.62 49.79
C LYS A 272 47.89 25.10 49.09
N PHE A 273 47.87 25.21 47.76
CA PHE A 273 49.03 25.68 46.99
C PHE A 273 49.33 27.16 47.26
N THR A 274 48.31 28.03 47.33
CA THR A 274 48.49 29.44 47.74
C THR A 274 49.04 29.55 49.15
N ASP A 275 48.49 28.81 50.12
CA ASP A 275 48.95 28.81 51.51
C ASP A 275 50.42 28.36 51.61
N GLN A 276 50.81 27.34 50.83
CA GLN A 276 52.20 26.89 50.74
C GLN A 276 53.12 27.96 50.15
N LYS A 277 52.69 28.66 49.09
CA LYS A 277 53.46 29.73 48.46
C LYS A 277 53.67 30.91 49.43
N GLU A 278 52.64 31.31 50.16
CA GLU A 278 52.72 32.34 51.20
C GLU A 278 53.67 31.91 52.33
N THR A 279 53.60 30.66 52.76
CA THR A 279 54.50 30.10 53.78
C THR A 279 55.96 30.11 53.33
N ILE A 280 56.24 29.74 52.07
CA ILE A 280 57.60 29.78 51.49
C ILE A 280 58.11 31.23 51.45
N LEU A 281 57.27 32.18 51.01
CA LEU A 281 57.63 33.59 50.95
C LEU A 281 57.93 34.16 52.35
N LEU A 282 57.11 33.81 53.35
CA LEU A 282 57.33 34.23 54.74
C LEU A 282 58.65 33.65 55.30
N LYS A 283 58.93 32.37 55.03
CA LYS A 283 60.22 31.74 55.40
C LYS A 283 61.41 32.44 54.75
N HIS A 284 61.29 32.87 53.50
CA HIS A 284 62.34 33.63 52.82
C HIS A 284 62.59 34.98 53.50
N LYS A 285 61.53 35.76 53.72
CA LYS A 285 61.61 37.06 54.42
C LYS A 285 62.22 36.93 55.81
N MET A 286 61.83 35.90 56.57
CA MET A 286 62.43 35.63 57.88
C MET A 286 63.94 35.36 57.80
N LYS A 287 64.40 34.61 56.80
CA LYS A 287 65.83 34.36 56.60
C LYS A 287 66.57 35.66 56.23
N GLU A 288 66.01 36.48 55.35
CA GLU A 288 66.57 37.77 54.98
C GLU A 288 66.71 38.69 56.21
N GLU A 289 65.64 38.86 56.98
CA GLU A 289 65.65 39.63 58.23
C GLU A 289 66.68 39.09 59.23
N GLN A 290 66.79 37.77 59.39
CA GLN A 290 67.82 37.17 60.24
C GLN A 290 69.24 37.49 59.76
N THR A 291 69.49 37.46 58.45
CA THR A 291 70.81 37.83 57.91
C THR A 291 71.12 39.31 58.08
N LEU A 292 70.12 40.19 57.87
CA LEU A 292 70.27 41.62 58.06
C LEU A 292 70.53 41.97 59.52
N ASN A 293 69.80 41.34 60.45
CA ASN A 293 69.99 41.53 61.88
C ASN A 293 71.39 41.08 62.34
N LYS A 294 71.89 39.95 61.83
CA LYS A 294 73.28 39.51 62.10
C LYS A 294 74.31 40.53 61.60
N LYS A 295 74.13 41.08 60.40
CA LYS A 295 75.00 42.14 59.86
C LYS A 295 74.97 43.39 60.74
N LEU A 296 73.78 43.89 61.08
CA LEU A 296 73.61 45.05 61.97
C LEU A 296 74.23 44.84 63.36
N GLN A 297 74.15 43.63 63.91
CA GLN A 297 74.82 43.30 65.17
C GLN A 297 76.35 43.35 65.03
N SER A 298 76.89 42.80 63.94
CA SER A 298 78.34 42.85 63.67
C SER A 298 78.85 44.27 63.44
N GLU A 299 78.11 45.11 62.72
CA GLU A 299 78.43 46.52 62.51
C GLU A 299 78.40 47.30 63.83
N ARG A 300 77.34 47.13 64.64
CA ARG A 300 77.27 47.75 65.98
C ARG A 300 78.44 47.33 66.87
N PHE A 301 78.88 46.08 66.79
CA PHE A 301 80.03 45.62 67.56
C PHE A 301 81.33 46.27 67.09
N LEU A 302 81.53 46.38 65.77
CA LEU A 302 82.70 47.02 65.18
C LEU A 302 82.74 48.52 65.52
N GLU A 303 81.61 49.20 65.42
CA GLU A 303 81.47 50.62 65.78
C GLU A 303 81.78 50.86 67.26
N LYS A 304 81.23 50.02 68.17
CA LYS A 304 81.58 50.05 69.60
C LYS A 304 83.09 49.86 69.82
N LYS A 305 83.71 48.90 69.13
CA LYS A 305 85.15 48.65 69.23
C LYS A 305 85.96 49.85 68.76
N ASN A 306 85.56 50.50 67.66
CA ASN A 306 86.24 51.68 67.14
C ASN A 306 86.13 52.87 68.12
N ILE A 307 84.96 53.09 68.72
CA ILE A 307 84.76 54.12 69.74
C ILE A 307 85.68 53.86 70.95
N ILE A 308 85.74 52.63 71.43
CA ILE A 308 86.61 52.24 72.56
C ILE A 308 88.08 52.51 72.21
N ASN A 309 88.53 52.10 71.02
CA ASN A 309 89.91 52.32 70.59
C ASN A 309 90.26 53.82 70.46
N ASP A 310 89.36 54.64 69.91
CA ASP A 310 89.53 56.09 69.83
C ASP A 310 89.65 56.72 71.23
N LEU A 311 88.85 56.22 72.18
CA LEU A 311 88.87 56.68 73.57
C LEU A 311 90.18 56.32 74.27
N TYR A 312 90.68 55.07 74.11
CA TYR A 312 92.00 54.67 74.60
C TYR A 312 93.12 55.54 74.01
N SER A 313 93.10 55.78 72.69
CA SER A 313 94.11 56.63 72.04
C SER A 313 94.11 58.06 72.58
N LYS A 314 92.93 58.64 72.84
CA LYS A 314 92.81 59.98 73.46
C LYS A 314 93.35 60.00 74.89
N VAL A 315 93.05 58.97 75.68
CA VAL A 315 93.56 58.83 77.05
C VAL A 315 95.09 58.73 77.04
N ASP A 316 95.67 57.92 76.16
CA ASP A 316 97.13 57.78 76.02
C ASP A 316 97.80 59.12 75.67
N ILE A 317 97.19 59.91 74.78
CA ILE A 317 97.69 61.25 74.44
C ILE A 317 97.64 62.18 75.66
N GLN A 318 96.57 62.14 76.44
CA GLN A 318 96.46 62.93 77.67
C GLN A 318 97.50 62.52 78.71
N ILE A 319 97.71 61.21 78.92
CA ILE A 319 98.73 60.69 79.84
C ILE A 319 100.11 61.22 79.43
N LYS A 320 100.48 61.10 78.15
CA LYS A 320 101.75 61.63 77.63
C LYS A 320 101.92 63.14 77.87
N ASN A 321 100.88 63.92 77.59
CA ASN A 321 100.90 65.36 77.85
C ASN A 321 101.06 65.69 79.34
N TYR A 322 100.42 64.93 80.23
CA TYR A 322 100.59 65.07 81.69
C TYR A 322 102.01 64.71 82.13
N GLU A 323 102.57 63.59 81.65
CA GLU A 323 103.97 63.20 81.92
C GLU A 323 104.95 64.29 81.48
N GLU A 324 104.80 64.82 80.26
CA GLU A 324 105.64 65.91 79.75
C GLU A 324 105.51 67.19 80.60
N ASN A 325 104.29 67.52 81.05
CA ASN A 325 104.07 68.66 81.94
C ASN A 325 104.71 68.47 83.32
N ILE A 326 104.61 67.28 83.91
CA ILE A 326 105.28 66.94 85.17
C ILE A 326 106.79 67.13 85.00
N ILE A 327 107.38 66.54 83.96
CA ILE A 327 108.82 66.69 83.67
C ILE A 327 109.19 68.17 83.53
N ARG A 328 108.38 68.98 82.81
CA ARG A 328 108.61 70.43 82.69
C ARG A 328 108.56 71.15 84.03
N VAL A 329 107.55 70.89 84.87
CA VAL A 329 107.39 71.56 86.18
C VAL A 329 108.54 71.20 87.11
N PHE A 330 108.89 69.92 87.23
CA PHE A 330 110.00 69.48 88.06
C PHE A 330 111.34 70.02 87.56
N HIS A 331 111.56 70.04 86.25
CA HIS A 331 112.76 70.65 85.67
C HIS A 331 112.85 72.14 86.01
N ALA A 332 111.74 72.88 85.92
CA ALA A 332 111.70 74.29 86.29
C ALA A 332 112.00 74.52 87.79
N ILE A 333 111.48 73.67 88.68
CA ILE A 333 111.77 73.72 90.12
C ILE A 333 113.26 73.46 90.37
N LEU A 334 113.83 72.42 89.78
CA LEU A 334 115.26 72.08 89.94
C LEU A 334 116.16 73.22 89.45
N THR A 335 115.82 73.80 88.30
CA THR A 335 116.55 74.95 87.73
C THR A 335 116.50 76.17 88.66
N LYS A 336 115.36 76.44 89.31
CA LYS A 336 115.19 77.57 90.25
C LYS A 336 116.04 77.42 91.52
N HIS A 337 116.42 76.20 91.89
CA HIS A 337 117.25 75.89 93.06
C HIS A 337 118.73 75.64 92.71
N ASP A 338 119.20 76.07 91.53
CA ASP A 338 120.59 75.90 91.02
C ASP A 338 121.06 74.44 90.91
N ILE A 339 120.13 73.48 90.81
CA ILE A 339 120.43 72.07 90.55
C ILE A 339 120.47 71.85 89.02
N LYS A 340 121.68 71.63 88.46
CA LYS A 340 121.84 71.28 87.04
C LYS A 340 121.48 69.81 86.79
N MET A 341 120.31 69.56 86.20
CA MET A 341 119.88 68.23 85.73
C MET A 341 119.19 68.38 84.36
N ASP A 342 119.55 67.53 83.38
CA ASP A 342 118.97 67.60 82.03
C ASP A 342 117.54 67.00 81.98
N VAL A 343 116.71 67.49 81.05
CA VAL A 343 115.31 67.08 80.88
C VAL A 343 115.19 65.58 80.59
N LYS A 344 116.10 65.01 79.81
CA LYS A 344 116.10 63.57 79.50
C LYS A 344 116.47 62.72 80.72
N GLU A 345 117.42 63.21 81.52
CA GLU A 345 117.88 62.53 82.72
C GLU A 345 116.79 62.53 83.80
N LEU A 346 116.09 63.65 83.97
CA LEU A 346 114.90 63.76 84.83
C LEU A 346 113.76 62.85 84.36
N SER A 347 113.47 62.83 83.04
CA SER A 347 112.45 61.94 82.46
C SER A 347 112.75 60.47 82.74
N SER A 348 114.00 60.04 82.58
CA SER A 348 114.40 58.66 82.87
C SER A 348 114.31 58.33 84.35
N TYR A 349 114.64 59.27 85.24
CA TYR A 349 114.50 59.09 86.69
C TYR A 349 113.04 58.94 87.11
N ILE A 350 112.15 59.81 86.61
CA ILE A 350 110.71 59.75 86.89
C ILE A 350 110.12 58.46 86.34
N LYS A 351 110.46 58.06 85.10
CA LYS A 351 109.99 56.79 84.51
C LYS A 351 110.46 55.56 85.29
N ASN A 352 111.73 55.50 85.68
CA ASN A 352 112.24 54.40 86.50
C ASN A 352 111.61 54.38 87.91
N ALA A 353 111.34 55.55 88.50
CA ALA A 353 110.65 55.64 89.79
C ALA A 353 109.18 55.20 89.70
N MET A 354 108.46 55.63 88.67
CA MET A 354 107.08 55.18 88.41
C MET A 354 107.03 53.68 88.13
N GLN A 355 107.93 53.16 87.29
CA GLN A 355 107.96 51.73 86.96
C GLN A 355 108.25 50.86 88.19
N LYS A 356 109.17 51.28 89.07
CA LYS A 356 109.38 50.60 90.37
C LYS A 356 108.15 50.64 91.29
N TYR A 357 107.34 51.69 91.22
CA TYR A 357 106.13 51.81 92.03
C TYR A 357 105.03 50.86 91.54
N TYR A 358 104.91 50.67 90.22
CA TYR A 358 103.94 49.76 89.60
C TYR A 358 104.40 48.28 89.52
N GLU A 359 105.68 47.98 89.78
CA GLU A 359 106.19 46.60 89.92
C GLU A 359 106.02 46.03 91.35
N TYR A 360 105.49 46.82 92.30
CA TYR A 360 105.24 46.44 93.70
C TYR A 360 103.75 46.43 94.12
N GLU A 361 102.83 46.55 93.16
CA GLU A 361 101.41 46.14 93.24
C GLU A 361 101.15 45.02 92.23
#